data_AF-A0A7C4S7M7-F1
#
_entry.id   AF-A0A7C4S7M7-F1
#
_cell.length_a   1.000
_cell.length_b   1.000
_cell.length_c   1.000
_cell.angle_alpha   90.00
_cell.angle_beta   90.00
_cell.angle_gamma   90.00
#
_symmetry.space_group_name_H-M   'P 1'
#
loop_
_entity.id
_entity.type
_entity.pdbx_description
1 polymer ?
#
loop_
_entity_poly.entity_id
_entity_poly.type
_entity_poly.pdbx_seq_one_letter_code
_entity_poly.pdbx_strand_id
1 'polypeptide(L)'
;MIEEIFVLIYALIIITFVGLNIRKGSFIIEPAKLLLVVIILSVIATFMLYLKGIDIYLAIKSIAKILAGGIMFAGTLPMILAGIGLFRFGDEFGPNIFYVRNHITGVIDTVASFVMIFAGLLIFRLDLVAVGFFFFVLIPFCGNALANAYYYSYQRRLRE
;
A
#
# COMPACT_ATOMS: atom_id res chain seq x y z
N MET A 1 18.85 10.74 -17.12
CA MET A 1 18.18 12.07 -17.17
C MET A 1 16.74 12.02 -17.67
N ILE A 2 16.45 11.73 -18.95
CA ILE A 2 15.05 11.75 -19.44
C ILE A 2 14.16 10.72 -18.72
N GLU A 3 14.65 9.48 -18.56
CA GLU A 3 13.91 8.42 -17.87
C GLU A 3 13.61 8.74 -16.40
N GLU A 4 14.58 9.32 -15.69
CA GLU A 4 14.43 9.74 -14.28
C GLU A 4 13.37 10.83 -14.13
N ILE A 5 13.35 11.79 -15.06
CA ILE A 5 12.33 12.86 -15.10
C ILE A 5 10.93 12.24 -15.31
N PHE A 6 10.79 11.26 -16.20
CA PHE A 6 9.52 10.56 -16.40
C PHE A 6 9.06 9.81 -15.15
N VAL A 7 9.97 9.12 -14.45
CA VAL A 7 9.65 8.44 -13.19
C VAL A 7 9.19 9.45 -12.13
N LEU A 8 9.87 10.59 -12.00
CA LEU A 8 9.48 11.65 -11.06
C LEU A 8 8.10 12.24 -11.38
N ILE A 9 7.84 12.55 -12.66
CA ILE A 9 6.55 13.06 -13.10
C ILE A 9 5.45 12.03 -12.81
N TYR A 10 5.68 10.76 -13.15
CA TYR A 10 4.75 9.69 -12.88
C TYR A 10 4.46 9.54 -11.38
N ALA A 11 5.49 9.53 -10.54
CA ALA A 11 5.37 9.48 -9.10
C ALA A 11 4.53 10.65 -8.56
N LEU A 12 4.82 11.88 -9.00
CA LEU A 12 4.09 13.08 -8.60
C LEU A 12 2.61 13.03 -8.99
N ILE A 13 2.29 12.55 -10.20
CA ILE A 13 0.89 12.38 -10.65
C ILE A 13 0.15 11.42 -9.74
N ILE A 14 0.71 10.23 -9.48
CA ILE A 14 0.07 9.21 -8.65
C ILE A 14 -0.07 9.70 -7.21
N ILE A 15 0.99 10.26 -6.62
CA ILE A 15 0.97 10.79 -5.25
C ILE A 15 -0.07 11.92 -5.11
N THR A 16 -0.11 12.84 -6.06
CA THR A 16 -1.08 13.95 -6.05
C THR A 16 -2.50 13.42 -6.18
N PHE A 17 -2.74 12.47 -7.09
CA PHE A 17 -4.05 11.84 -7.26
C PHE A 17 -4.52 11.17 -5.97
N VAL A 18 -3.66 10.35 -5.34
CA VAL A 18 -4.01 9.69 -4.07
C VAL A 18 -4.24 10.71 -2.97
N GLY A 19 -3.37 11.72 -2.83
CA GLY A 19 -3.50 12.77 -1.82
C GLY A 19 -4.79 13.59 -1.95
N LEU A 20 -5.21 13.91 -3.17
CA LEU A 20 -6.48 14.59 -3.43
C LEU A 20 -7.69 13.73 -3.03
N ASN A 21 -7.64 12.42 -3.28
CA ASN A 21 -8.73 11.51 -2.90
C ASN A 21 -8.83 11.32 -1.38
N ILE A 22 -7.68 11.24 -0.68
CA ILE A 22 -7.65 11.19 0.78
C ILE A 22 -8.25 12.48 1.37
N ARG A 23 -7.83 13.65 0.86
CA ARG A 23 -8.31 14.95 1.37
C ARG A 23 -9.82 15.14 1.21
N LYS A 24 -10.42 14.59 0.16
CA LYS A 24 -11.87 14.70 -0.09
C LYS A 24 -12.70 13.81 0.85
N GLY A 25 -12.08 12.95 1.66
CA GLY A 25 -12.78 11.93 2.46
C GLY A 25 -13.50 10.88 1.60
N SER A 26 -13.43 11.00 0.28
CA SER A 26 -14.11 10.17 -0.70
C SER A 26 -13.19 9.05 -1.19
N PHE A 27 -12.50 8.37 -0.29
CA PHE A 27 -11.83 7.11 -0.62
C PHE A 27 -12.87 5.97 -0.85
N ILE A 28 -14.06 6.32 -1.34
CA ILE A 28 -15.02 5.42 -1.97
C ILE A 28 -14.66 5.38 -3.45
N ILE A 29 -13.41 5.02 -3.75
CA ILE A 29 -13.13 4.49 -5.07
C ILE A 29 -13.75 3.11 -5.05
N GLU A 30 -14.86 2.93 -5.77
CA GLU A 30 -15.49 1.63 -5.89
C GLU A 30 -14.46 0.66 -6.47
N PRO A 31 -13.89 -0.27 -5.66
CA PRO A 31 -12.64 -0.93 -6.03
C PRO A 31 -12.79 -1.73 -7.32
N ALA A 32 -13.97 -2.30 -7.54
CA ALA A 32 -14.34 -3.01 -8.75
C ALA A 32 -14.26 -2.12 -10.00
N LYS A 33 -14.74 -0.87 -9.93
CA LYS A 33 -14.71 0.06 -11.06
C LYS A 33 -13.28 0.51 -11.38
N LEU A 34 -12.49 0.84 -10.35
CA LEU A 34 -11.08 1.21 -10.55
C LEU A 34 -10.30 0.06 -11.17
N LEU A 35 -10.44 -1.15 -10.62
CA LEU A 35 -9.75 -2.33 -11.13
C LEU A 35 -10.10 -2.58 -12.60
N LEU A 36 -11.39 -2.52 -12.93
CA LEU A 36 -11.87 -2.72 -14.30
C LEU A 36 -11.31 -1.65 -15.25
N VAL A 37 -11.32 -0.37 -14.84
CA VAL A 37 -10.73 0.72 -15.63
C VAL A 37 -9.23 0.50 -15.85
N VAL A 38 -8.49 0.13 -14.80
CA VAL A 38 -7.04 -0.14 -14.90
C VAL A 38 -6.77 -1.31 -15.86
N ILE A 39 -7.54 -2.40 -15.78
CA ILE A 39 -7.40 -3.54 -16.70
C ILE A 39 -7.67 -3.10 -18.14
N ILE A 40 -8.77 -2.41 -18.40
CA ILE A 40 -9.12 -1.93 -19.75
C ILE A 40 -8.02 -1.04 -20.31
N LEU A 41 -7.57 -0.04 -19.54
CA LEU A 41 -6.50 0.86 -19.96
C LEU A 41 -5.20 0.11 -20.24
N SER A 42 -4.90 -0.93 -19.47
CA SER A 42 -3.70 -1.76 -19.66
C SER A 42 -3.77 -2.59 -20.93
N VAL A 43 -4.94 -3.14 -21.27
CA VAL A 43 -5.17 -3.85 -22.53
C VAL A 43 -5.05 -2.90 -23.71
N ILE A 44 -5.68 -1.72 -23.64
CA ILE A 44 -5.59 -0.70 -24.69
C ILE A 44 -4.14 -0.25 -24.89
N ALA A 45 -3.41 0.03 -23.81
CA ALA A 45 -2.01 0.44 -23.87
C ALA A 45 -1.12 -0.65 -24.49
N THR A 46 -1.33 -1.92 -24.10
CA THR A 46 -0.62 -3.07 -24.68
C THR A 46 -0.90 -3.19 -26.17
N PHE A 47 -2.17 -3.08 -26.59
CA PHE A 47 -2.56 -3.15 -27.98
C PHE A 47 -1.96 -2.00 -28.80
N MET A 48 -1.94 -0.78 -28.27
CA MET A 48 -1.29 0.36 -28.93
C MET A 48 0.22 0.15 -29.11
N LEU A 49 0.91 -0.43 -28.13
CA LEU A 49 2.34 -0.76 -28.26
C LEU A 49 2.57 -1.85 -29.31
N TYR A 50 1.71 -2.86 -29.35
CA TYR A 50 1.75 -3.91 -30.36
C TYR A 50 1.55 -3.35 -31.78
N LEU A 51 0.58 -2.45 -31.99
CA LEU A 51 0.37 -1.76 -33.27
C LEU A 51 1.58 -0.92 -33.71
N LYS A 52 2.44 -0.50 -32.77
CA LYS A 52 3.71 0.18 -33.05
C LYS A 52 4.87 -0.77 -33.38
N GLY A 53 4.60 -2.07 -33.52
CA GLY A 53 5.59 -3.08 -33.86
C GLY A 53 6.39 -3.61 -32.67
N ILE A 54 5.96 -3.34 -31.43
CA ILE A 54 6.59 -3.91 -30.24
C ILE A 54 6.05 -5.33 -30.04
N ASP A 55 6.96 -6.27 -29.74
CA ASP A 55 6.59 -7.64 -29.40
C ASP A 55 5.55 -7.70 -28.26
N ILE A 56 4.53 -8.55 -28.41
CA ILE A 56 3.40 -8.60 -27.49
C ILE A 56 3.82 -8.95 -26.06
N TYR A 57 4.79 -9.85 -25.90
CA TYR A 57 5.31 -10.24 -24.60
C TYR A 57 6.09 -9.09 -23.96
N LEU A 58 6.89 -8.36 -24.74
CA LEU A 58 7.59 -7.17 -24.26
C LEU A 58 6.61 -6.04 -23.89
N ALA A 59 5.55 -5.84 -24.66
CA ALA A 59 4.52 -4.84 -24.38
C ALA A 59 3.80 -5.13 -23.05
N ILE A 60 3.32 -6.37 -22.86
CA ILE A 60 2.68 -6.81 -21.61
C ILE A 60 3.62 -6.59 -20.42
N LYS A 61 4.88 -7.05 -20.53
CA LYS A 61 5.87 -6.91 -19.46
C LYS A 61 6.15 -5.45 -19.10
N SER A 62 6.16 -4.56 -20.09
CA SER A 62 6.38 -3.13 -19.88
C SER A 62 5.21 -2.48 -19.16
N ILE A 63 3.97 -2.75 -19.60
CA ILE A 63 2.76 -2.26 -18.94
C ILE A 63 2.67 -2.78 -17.51
N ALA A 64 2.95 -4.06 -17.28
CA ALA A 64 2.89 -4.65 -15.94
C ALA A 64 3.89 -3.99 -14.97
N LYS A 65 5.11 -3.65 -15.44
CA LYS A 65 6.08 -2.88 -14.64
C LYS A 65 5.60 -1.46 -14.31
N ILE A 66 4.96 -0.78 -15.26
CA ILE A 66 4.39 0.55 -15.02
C ILE A 66 3.29 0.46 -13.95
N LEU A 67 2.39 -0.50 -14.07
CA LEU A 67 1.33 -0.73 -13.08
C LEU A 67 1.90 -1.05 -11.69
N ALA A 68 2.94 -1.90 -11.62
CA ALA A 68 3.60 -2.23 -10.37
C ALA A 68 4.19 -0.97 -9.72
N GLY A 69 4.87 -0.11 -10.49
CA GLY A 69 5.34 1.19 -9.99
C GLY A 69 4.20 2.07 -9.47
N GLY A 70 3.07 2.11 -10.19
CA GLY A 70 1.87 2.85 -9.76
C GLY A 70 1.34 2.39 -8.41
N ILE A 71 1.24 1.08 -8.19
CA ILE A 71 0.79 0.49 -6.92
C ILE A 71 1.76 0.85 -5.79
N MET A 72 3.07 0.79 -6.04
CA MET A 72 4.09 1.15 -5.05
C MET A 72 3.97 2.62 -4.62
N PHE A 73 3.81 3.54 -5.57
CA PHE A 73 3.61 4.96 -5.26
C PHE A 73 2.28 5.20 -4.55
N ALA A 74 1.21 4.54 -4.99
CA ALA A 74 -0.10 4.68 -4.39
C ALA A 74 -0.14 4.19 -2.94
N GLY A 75 0.57 3.11 -2.61
CA GLY A 75 0.67 2.59 -1.25
C GLY A 75 1.61 3.39 -0.35
N THR A 76 2.62 4.04 -0.90
CA THR A 76 3.60 4.83 -0.12
C THR A 76 2.93 5.99 0.64
N LEU A 77 2.02 6.71 -0.01
CA LEU A 77 1.39 7.88 0.59
C LEU A 77 0.57 7.58 1.87
N PRO A 78 -0.38 6.61 1.88
CA PRO A 78 -1.11 6.27 3.10
C PRO A 78 -0.19 5.72 4.20
N MET A 79 0.89 5.00 3.86
CA MET A 79 1.87 4.55 4.85
C MET A 79 2.60 5.72 5.51
N ILE A 80 3.02 6.73 4.75
CA ILE A 80 3.64 7.96 5.30
C ILE A 80 2.64 8.70 6.20
N LEU A 81 1.39 8.88 5.75
CA LEU A 81 0.36 9.58 6.52
C LEU A 81 0.03 8.84 7.82
N ALA A 82 -0.08 7.52 7.77
CA ALA A 82 -0.27 6.68 8.95
C ALA A 82 0.95 6.72 9.89
N GLY A 83 2.17 6.74 9.34
CA GLY A 83 3.40 6.93 10.10
C GLY A 83 3.44 8.28 10.84
N ILE A 84 3.04 9.37 10.18
CA ILE A 84 2.87 10.68 10.83
C ILE A 84 1.82 10.59 11.95
N GLY A 85 0.71 9.87 11.71
CA GLY A 85 -0.31 9.59 12.73
C GLY A 85 0.28 8.90 13.97
N LEU A 86 1.16 7.93 13.78
CA LEU A 86 1.81 7.20 14.88
C LEU A 86 2.63 8.11 15.80
N PHE A 87 3.36 9.07 15.24
CA PHE A 87 4.14 10.05 16.01
C PHE A 87 3.31 11.19 16.60
N ARG A 88 2.16 11.52 15.98
CA ARG A 88 1.26 12.58 16.46
C ARG A 88 0.56 12.20 17.76
N PHE A 89 0.23 10.93 17.93
CA PHE A 89 -0.52 10.45 19.08
C PHE A 89 0.43 10.15 20.25
N GLY A 90 0.64 11.12 21.14
CA GLY A 90 1.52 11.05 22.32
C GLY A 90 0.92 10.33 23.54
N ASP A 91 1.71 10.11 24.59
CA ASP A 91 1.25 9.42 25.80
C ASP A 91 0.27 10.28 26.65
N GLU A 92 0.12 11.55 26.29
CA GLU A 92 -0.89 12.50 26.81
C GLU A 92 -2.34 12.02 26.68
N PHE A 93 -2.62 11.09 25.75
CA PHE A 93 -3.95 10.50 25.55
C PHE A 93 -4.24 9.29 26.46
N GLY A 94 -3.38 9.02 27.44
CA GLY A 94 -3.58 7.99 28.45
C GLY A 94 -3.32 6.56 27.95
N PRO A 95 -3.70 5.53 28.74
CA PRO A 95 -3.28 4.15 28.50
C PRO A 95 -3.86 3.55 27.20
N ASN A 96 -4.96 4.10 26.68
CA ASN A 96 -5.61 3.62 25.47
C ASN A 96 -4.82 3.96 24.19
N ILE A 97 -3.84 4.86 24.26
CA ILE A 97 -3.05 5.26 23.10
C ILE A 97 -2.28 4.11 22.47
N PHE A 98 -1.89 3.12 23.26
CA PHE A 98 -1.22 1.93 22.78
C PHE A 98 -2.07 1.19 21.73
N TYR A 99 -3.37 1.01 21.99
CA TYR A 99 -4.26 0.32 21.04
C TYR A 99 -4.44 1.10 19.75
N VAL A 100 -4.47 2.45 19.83
CA VAL A 100 -4.55 3.31 18.66
C VAL A 100 -3.28 3.19 17.81
N ARG A 101 -2.09 3.26 18.41
CA ARG A 101 -0.81 3.07 17.71
C ARG A 101 -0.69 1.66 17.13
N ASN A 102 -1.12 0.64 17.86
CA ASN A 102 -1.17 -0.75 17.40
C ASN A 102 -2.13 -0.94 16.20
N HIS A 103 -3.25 -0.23 16.18
CA HIS A 103 -4.17 -0.24 15.05
C HIS A 103 -3.56 0.47 13.82
N ILE A 104 -2.95 1.64 14.02
CA ILE A 104 -2.29 2.40 12.94
C ILE A 104 -1.14 1.60 12.33
N THR A 105 -0.28 0.97 13.13
CA THR A 105 0.79 0.07 12.65
C THR A 105 0.22 -1.10 11.85
N GLY A 106 -0.84 -1.74 12.35
CA GLY A 106 -1.53 -2.81 11.61
C GLY A 106 -2.03 -2.38 10.23
N VAL A 107 -2.55 -1.15 10.09
CA VAL A 107 -2.95 -0.59 8.78
C VAL A 107 -1.74 -0.39 7.87
N ILE A 108 -0.63 0.18 8.38
CA ILE A 108 0.61 0.37 7.61
C ILE A 108 1.11 -0.96 7.08
N ASP A 109 1.25 -1.96 7.95
CA ASP A 109 1.78 -3.28 7.60
C ASP A 109 0.87 -4.01 6.60
N THR A 110 -0.45 -3.84 6.73
CA THR A 110 -1.43 -4.42 5.79
C THR A 110 -1.30 -3.80 4.41
N VAL A 111 -1.18 -2.46 4.32
CA VAL A 111 -0.97 -1.76 3.04
C VAL A 111 0.35 -2.18 2.42
N ALA A 112 1.44 -2.25 3.19
CA ALA A 112 2.74 -2.71 2.72
C ALA A 112 2.66 -4.14 2.15
N SER A 113 1.97 -5.04 2.85
CA SER A 113 1.75 -6.43 2.43
C SER A 113 1.00 -6.51 1.10
N PHE A 114 -0.08 -5.74 0.93
CA PHE A 114 -0.81 -5.70 -0.33
C PHE A 114 0.02 -5.11 -1.47
N VAL A 115 0.79 -4.05 -1.23
CA VAL A 115 1.70 -3.50 -2.24
C VAL A 115 2.70 -4.57 -2.70
N MET A 116 3.32 -5.30 -1.77
CA MET A 116 4.25 -6.38 -2.11
C MET A 116 3.59 -7.49 -2.93
N ILE A 117 2.40 -7.94 -2.52
CA ILE A 117 1.64 -8.99 -3.23
C ILE A 117 1.29 -8.53 -4.65
N PHE A 118 0.61 -7.39 -4.80
CA PHE A 118 0.11 -6.98 -6.11
C PHE A 118 1.23 -6.52 -7.06
N ALA A 119 2.21 -5.76 -6.57
CA ALA A 119 3.36 -5.38 -7.38
C ALA A 119 4.18 -6.62 -7.76
N GLY A 120 4.40 -7.54 -6.83
CA GLY A 120 5.12 -8.79 -7.05
C GLY A 120 4.47 -9.68 -8.11
N LEU A 121 3.14 -9.82 -8.08
CA LEU A 121 2.39 -10.55 -9.10
C LEU A 121 2.57 -9.94 -10.50
N LEU A 122 2.51 -8.61 -10.62
CA LEU A 122 2.65 -7.91 -11.90
C LEU A 122 4.05 -8.06 -12.52
N ILE A 123 5.10 -8.15 -11.71
CA ILE A 123 6.48 -8.29 -12.19
C ILE A 123 7.02 -9.72 -12.09
N PHE A 124 6.15 -10.70 -11.79
CA PHE A 124 6.50 -12.12 -11.62
C PHE A 124 7.59 -12.37 -10.56
N ARG A 125 7.58 -11.59 -9.48
CA ARG A 125 8.47 -11.77 -8.31
C ARG A 125 7.74 -12.52 -7.19
N LEU A 126 7.66 -13.84 -7.32
CA LEU A 126 6.94 -14.71 -6.37
C LEU A 126 7.56 -14.69 -4.97
N ASP A 127 8.85 -14.40 -4.86
CA ASP A 127 9.54 -14.15 -3.60
C ASP A 127 8.93 -12.96 -2.85
N LEU A 128 8.70 -11.84 -3.55
CA LEU A 128 8.05 -10.66 -2.96
C LEU A 128 6.60 -10.93 -2.57
N VAL A 129 5.88 -11.69 -3.40
CA VAL A 129 4.51 -12.13 -3.11
C VAL A 129 4.47 -12.98 -1.85
N ALA A 130 5.38 -13.94 -1.73
CA ALA A 130 5.44 -14.82 -0.56
C ALA A 130 5.69 -14.02 0.72
N VAL A 131 6.65 -13.09 0.71
CA VAL A 131 6.93 -12.20 1.84
C VAL A 131 5.66 -11.41 2.20
N GLY A 132 5.05 -10.72 1.24
CA GLY A 132 3.82 -9.95 1.49
C GLY A 132 2.68 -10.81 2.04
N PHE A 133 2.52 -12.04 1.56
CA PHE A 133 1.51 -12.98 2.06
C PHE A 133 1.76 -13.41 3.51
N PHE A 134 3.01 -13.77 3.86
CA PHE A 134 3.35 -14.12 5.24
C PHE A 134 3.09 -12.97 6.20
N PHE A 135 3.50 -11.74 5.83
CA PHE A 135 3.19 -10.56 6.64
C PHE A 135 1.69 -10.36 6.79
N PHE A 136 0.92 -10.36 5.69
CA PHE A 136 -0.53 -10.18 5.71
C PHE A 136 -1.24 -11.14 6.67
N VAL A 137 -0.85 -12.42 6.66
CA VAL A 137 -1.46 -13.44 7.53
C VAL A 137 -1.05 -13.24 8.99
N LEU A 138 0.20 -12.85 9.27
CA LEU A 138 0.73 -12.79 10.64
C LEU A 138 0.42 -11.48 11.37
N ILE A 139 0.24 -10.36 10.66
CA ILE A 139 -0.01 -9.04 11.26
C ILE A 139 -1.16 -9.05 12.29
N PRO A 140 -2.35 -9.64 12.01
CA PRO A 140 -3.44 -9.65 12.99
C PRO A 140 -3.09 -10.40 14.28
N PHE A 141 -2.30 -11.48 14.19
CA PHE A 141 -1.87 -12.24 15.36
C PHE A 141 -0.87 -11.46 16.21
N CYS A 142 0.11 -10.82 15.58
CA CYS A 142 1.05 -9.94 16.27
C CYS A 142 0.33 -8.78 16.97
N GLY A 143 -0.57 -8.10 16.25
CA GLY A 143 -1.36 -7.00 16.81
C GLY A 143 -2.22 -7.41 18.00
N ASN A 144 -2.88 -8.58 17.94
CA ASN A 144 -3.67 -9.10 19.04
C ASN A 144 -2.79 -9.50 20.25
N ALA A 145 -1.66 -10.18 20.00
CA ALA A 145 -0.72 -10.56 21.05
C ALA A 145 -0.16 -9.34 21.80
N LEU A 146 0.23 -8.30 21.06
CA LEU A 146 0.70 -7.03 21.61
C LEU A 146 -0.37 -6.32 22.46
N ALA A 147 -1.60 -6.25 21.95
CA ALA A 147 -2.74 -5.66 22.66
C ALA A 147 -3.00 -6.38 24.00
N ASN A 148 -3.03 -7.72 24.00
CA ASN A 148 -3.26 -8.51 25.21
C ASN A 148 -2.11 -8.37 26.22
N ALA A 149 -0.86 -8.42 25.74
CA ALA A 149 0.31 -8.24 26.60
C ALA A 149 0.29 -6.88 27.31
N TYR A 150 -0.06 -5.82 26.58
CA TYR A 150 -0.19 -4.48 27.15
C TYR A 150 -1.33 -4.39 28.18
N TYR A 151 -2.51 -4.93 27.85
CA TYR A 151 -3.67 -4.95 28.75
C TYR A 151 -3.34 -5.58 30.11
N TYR A 152 -2.80 -6.81 30.10
CA TYR A 152 -2.50 -7.53 31.33
C TYR A 152 -1.37 -6.88 32.12
N SER A 153 -0.35 -6.33 31.44
CA SER A 153 0.74 -5.60 32.09
C SER A 153 0.27 -4.31 32.75
N TYR A 154 -0.68 -3.61 32.13
CA TYR A 154 -1.28 -2.41 32.69
C TYR A 154 -2.18 -2.73 33.89
N GLN A 155 -3.02 -3.77 33.79
CA GLN A 155 -3.85 -4.22 34.91
C GLN A 155 -3.02 -4.65 36.13
N ARG A 156 -1.90 -5.32 35.92
CA ARG A 156 -1.00 -5.72 37.01
C ARG A 156 -0.44 -4.50 37.75
N ARG A 157 -0.01 -3.47 37.02
CA ARG A 157 0.47 -2.21 37.60
C ARG A 157 -0.56 -1.42 38.39
N LEU A 158 -1.86 -1.62 38.12
CA LEU A 158 -2.94 -0.98 38.90
C LEU A 158 -3.27 -1.72 40.20
N ARG A 159 -2.82 -2.97 40.35
CA ARG A 159 -3.06 -3.80 41.55
C ARG A 159 -1.90 -3.77 42.54
N GLU A 160 -0.74 -3.31 42.11
CA GLU A 160 0.46 -3.06 42.92
C GLU A 160 0.42 -1.64 43.49
#